data_AF-M7TBS8-F1
#
_entry.id   AF-M7TBS8-F1
#
_cell.length_a   1.000
_cell.length_b   1.000
_cell.length_c   1.000
_cell.angle_alpha   90.00
_cell.angle_beta   90.00
_cell.angle_gamma   90.00
#
_symmetry.space_group_name_H-M   'P 1'
#
loop_
_entity.id
_entity.type
_entity.pdbx_description
1 polymer ?
#
loop_
_entity_poly.entity_id
_entity_poly.type
_entity_poly.pdbx_seq_one_letter_code
_entity_poly.pdbx_strand_id
1 'polypeptide(L)'
;MRRWKNTTRLYRNKITDAAIKVERESQTGEFAEIAPFVSGKRGREVFLNGDPEFGVWTAGQVIGLIHDIPTCQELVTRIEKEAEETLTSKLSLASSSKSKL
;
A
#
# COMPACT_ATOMS: atom_id res chain seq x y z
N MET A 1 -10.90 -5.73 9.31
CA MET A 1 -10.36 -6.40 10.52
C MET A 1 -10.22 -5.44 11.72
N ARG A 2 -10.99 -4.35 11.76
CA ARG A 2 -11.02 -3.41 12.89
C ARG A 2 -11.72 -4.03 14.11
N ARG A 3 -12.76 -4.85 13.89
CA ARG A 3 -13.49 -5.54 14.96
C ARG A 3 -12.55 -6.35 15.88
N TRP A 4 -11.61 -7.07 15.29
CA TRP A 4 -10.62 -7.90 15.99
C TRP A 4 -9.35 -7.17 16.42
N LYS A 5 -9.30 -5.83 16.32
CA LYS A 5 -8.11 -5.01 16.60
C LYS A 5 -6.84 -5.43 15.83
N ASN A 6 -7.01 -6.14 14.71
CA ASN A 6 -5.94 -6.65 13.86
C ASN A 6 -6.00 -5.97 12.49
N THR A 7 -5.88 -4.65 12.47
CA THR A 7 -6.06 -3.88 11.24
C THR A 7 -4.84 -4.02 10.33
N THR A 8 -5.06 -4.46 9.10
CA THR A 8 -4.04 -4.55 8.05
C THR A 8 -4.53 -3.85 6.80
N ARG A 9 -3.61 -3.25 6.04
CA ARG A 9 -3.90 -2.67 4.72
C ARG A 9 -3.60 -3.69 3.63
N LEU A 10 -4.61 -3.98 2.82
CA LEU A 10 -4.55 -4.98 1.75
C LEU A 10 -4.94 -4.33 0.42
N TYR A 11 -4.48 -4.92 -0.68
CA TYR A 11 -4.95 -4.56 -2.02
C TYR A 11 -6.44 -4.89 -2.17
N ARG A 12 -7.19 -4.03 -2.86
CA ARG A 12 -8.63 -4.24 -3.08
C ARG A 12 -8.85 -5.25 -4.20
N ASN A 13 -9.37 -6.42 -3.85
CA ASN A 13 -9.77 -7.51 -4.74
C ASN A 13 -11.01 -8.25 -4.22
N LYS A 14 -11.50 -9.26 -4.96
CA LYS A 14 -12.67 -10.07 -4.58
C LYS A 14 -12.56 -10.69 -3.18
N ILE A 15 -11.38 -11.14 -2.77
CA ILE A 15 -11.17 -11.81 -1.47
C ILE A 15 -11.22 -10.82 -0.31
N THR A 16 -10.61 -9.64 -0.47
CA THR A 16 -10.69 -8.58 0.55
C THR A 16 -12.11 -8.01 0.67
N ASP A 17 -12.85 -7.88 -0.42
CA ASP A 17 -14.26 -7.47 -0.38
C ASP A 17 -15.12 -8.52 0.35
N ALA A 18 -14.87 -9.81 0.11
CA ALA A 18 -15.52 -10.90 0.85
C ALA A 18 -15.16 -10.88 2.35
N ALA A 19 -13.89 -10.65 2.70
CA ALA A 19 -13.43 -10.53 4.08
C ALA A 19 -14.09 -9.34 4.81
N ILE A 20 -14.28 -8.21 4.13
CA ILE A 20 -15.01 -7.05 4.66
C ILE A 20 -16.48 -7.38 4.87
N LYS A 21 -17.10 -8.13 3.95
CA LYS A 21 -18.49 -8.59 4.08
C LYS A 21 -18.66 -9.45 5.33
N VAL A 22 -17.78 -10.44 5.54
CA VAL A 22 -17.77 -11.29 6.75
C VAL A 22 -17.64 -10.46 8.01
N GLU A 23 -16.72 -9.49 8.06
CA GLU A 23 -16.57 -8.61 9.23
C GLU A 23 -17.84 -7.81 9.56
N ARG A 24 -18.58 -7.37 8.54
CA ARG A 24 -19.82 -6.58 8.70
C ARG A 24 -20.99 -7.45 9.14
N GLU A 25 -21.10 -8.66 8.60
CA GLU A 25 -22.23 -9.57 8.80
C GLU A 25 -22.04 -10.51 10.00
N SER A 26 -20.81 -10.63 10.52
CA SER A 26 -20.46 -11.44 11.69
C SER A 26 -21.38 -11.14 12.89
N GLN A 27 -22.07 -12.17 13.36
CA GLN A 27 -22.88 -12.12 14.58
C GLN A 27 -22.09 -12.51 15.83
N THR A 28 -21.15 -13.44 15.70
CA THR A 28 -20.38 -13.98 16.83
C THR A 28 -19.20 -13.08 17.20
N GLY A 29 -18.60 -12.41 16.22
CA GLY A 29 -17.35 -11.67 16.41
C GLY A 29 -16.12 -12.57 16.54
N GLU A 30 -16.21 -13.85 16.21
CA GLU A 30 -15.08 -14.78 16.28
C GLU A 30 -14.17 -14.66 15.06
N PHE A 31 -12.85 -14.67 15.28
CA PHE A 31 -11.88 -14.54 14.19
C PHE A 31 -11.90 -15.74 13.21
N ALA A 32 -12.39 -16.88 13.68
CA ALA A 32 -12.54 -18.08 12.86
C ALA A 32 -13.41 -17.85 11.60
N GLU A 33 -14.34 -16.89 11.63
CA GLU A 33 -15.22 -16.56 10.50
C GLU A 33 -14.45 -15.97 9.32
N ILE A 34 -13.41 -15.16 9.59
CA ILE A 34 -12.61 -14.46 8.57
C ILE A 34 -11.30 -15.18 8.22
N ALA A 35 -10.80 -16.05 9.11
CA ALA A 35 -9.53 -16.77 8.96
C ALA A 35 -9.34 -17.47 7.60
N PRO A 36 -10.36 -18.10 6.97
CA PRO A 36 -10.20 -18.74 5.65
C PRO A 36 -9.91 -17.74 4.51
N PHE A 37 -10.35 -16.49 4.66
CA PHE A 37 -10.14 -15.43 3.67
C PHE A 37 -8.77 -14.78 3.81
N VAL A 38 -8.29 -14.61 5.05
CA VAL A 38 -7.05 -13.90 5.37
C VAL A 38 -5.84 -14.83 5.58
N SER A 39 -5.93 -16.07 5.10
CA SER A 39 -4.85 -17.05 5.22
C SER A 39 -3.60 -16.63 4.44
N GLY A 40 -2.47 -16.48 5.14
CA GLY A 40 -1.18 -16.17 4.52
C GLY A 40 -0.72 -17.20 3.49
N LYS A 41 -1.16 -18.47 3.60
CA LYS A 41 -0.91 -19.50 2.58
C LYS A 41 -1.53 -19.11 1.23
N ARG A 42 -2.77 -18.60 1.24
CA ARG A 42 -3.42 -18.08 0.02
C ARG A 42 -2.76 -16.80 -0.48
N GLY A 43 -2.32 -15.94 0.43
CA GLY A 43 -1.60 -14.71 0.06
C GLY A 43 -0.29 -14.98 -0.66
N ARG A 44 0.44 -16.04 -0.27
CA ARG A 44 1.67 -16.46 -0.96
C ARG A 44 1.44 -16.83 -2.42
N GLU A 45 0.35 -17.54 -2.71
CA GLU A 45 0.01 -17.98 -4.06
C GLU A 45 -0.27 -16.82 -5.04
N VAL A 46 -0.68 -15.65 -4.54
CA VAL A 46 -0.82 -14.44 -5.37
C VAL A 46 0.50 -14.09 -6.06
N PHE A 47 1.61 -14.14 -5.31
CA PHE A 47 2.93 -13.80 -5.83
C PHE A 47 3.54 -14.89 -6.71
N LEU A 48 3.19 -16.16 -6.47
CA LEU A 48 3.70 -17.29 -7.24
C LEU A 48 2.97 -17.47 -8.57
N ASN A 49 1.64 -17.36 -8.55
CA ASN A 49 0.80 -17.61 -9.73
C ASN A 49 0.52 -16.33 -10.54
N GLY A 50 0.77 -15.14 -9.97
CA GLY A 50 0.50 -13.86 -10.62
C GLY A 50 -0.99 -13.50 -10.69
N ASP A 51 -1.85 -14.21 -9.96
CA ASP A 51 -3.29 -13.90 -9.88
C ASP A 51 -3.58 -12.99 -8.67
N PRO A 52 -3.81 -11.68 -8.88
CA PRO A 52 -4.08 -10.74 -7.80
C PRO A 52 -5.42 -11.00 -7.09
N GLU A 53 -6.31 -11.83 -7.65
CA GLU A 53 -7.63 -12.15 -7.10
C GLU A 53 -7.63 -13.43 -6.24
N PHE A 54 -6.52 -14.17 -6.20
CA PHE A 54 -6.49 -15.49 -5.55
C PHE A 54 -6.61 -15.43 -4.02
N GLY A 55 -6.02 -14.40 -3.41
CA GLY A 55 -5.88 -14.27 -1.97
C GLY A 55 -5.67 -12.83 -1.50
N VAL A 56 -5.51 -12.66 -0.19
CA VAL A 56 -5.16 -11.36 0.38
C VAL A 56 -3.66 -11.10 0.21
N TRP A 57 -3.30 -9.89 -0.18
CA TRP A 57 -1.92 -9.44 -0.26
C TRP A 57 -1.80 -7.96 0.13
N THR A 58 -0.65 -7.61 0.68
CA THR A 58 -0.41 -6.28 1.26
C THR A 58 -0.02 -5.28 0.19
N ALA A 59 -0.72 -4.15 0.14
CA ALA A 59 -0.36 -3.02 -0.72
C ALA A 59 -0.63 -1.70 0.00
N GLY A 60 0.32 -0.76 -0.10
CA GLY A 60 0.17 0.61 0.40
C GLY A 60 -0.60 1.50 -0.58
N GLN A 61 -1.11 2.63 -0.11
CA GLN A 61 -1.76 3.62 -1.00
C GLN A 61 -0.78 4.22 -2.03
N VAL A 62 0.52 4.23 -1.70
CA VAL A 62 1.61 4.67 -2.57
C VAL A 62 1.65 3.94 -3.91
N ILE A 63 1.05 2.74 -4.01
CA ILE A 63 0.98 2.00 -5.27
C ILE A 63 0.35 2.81 -6.41
N GLY A 64 -0.55 3.75 -6.11
CA GLY A 64 -1.15 4.64 -7.10
C GLY A 64 -0.20 5.69 -7.68
N LEU A 65 1.01 5.85 -7.10
CA LEU A 65 2.06 6.75 -7.56
C LEU A 65 3.20 5.99 -8.29
N ILE A 66 3.12 4.66 -8.37
CA ILE A 66 4.13 3.83 -9.01
C ILE A 66 3.67 3.54 -10.43
N HIS A 67 4.46 3.96 -11.42
CA HIS A 67 4.11 3.87 -12.84
C HIS A 67 5.17 3.14 -13.68
N ASP A 68 6.22 2.62 -13.03
CA ASP A 68 7.32 1.94 -13.67
C ASP A 68 7.90 0.83 -12.78
N ILE A 69 8.81 0.03 -13.35
CA ILE A 69 9.43 -1.12 -12.69
C ILE A 69 10.96 -1.05 -12.90
N PRO A 70 11.66 -0.11 -12.26
CA PRO A 70 13.11 0.02 -12.36
C PRO A 70 13.84 -1.08 -11.58
N THR A 71 15.14 -1.24 -11.83
CA THR A 71 16.00 -1.99 -10.90
C THR A 71 16.08 -1.28 -9.55
N CYS A 72 16.45 -2.00 -8.49
CA CYS A 72 16.63 -1.39 -7.17
C CYS A 72 17.67 -0.25 -7.18
N GLN A 73 18.73 -0.38 -7.99
CA GLN A 73 19.75 0.64 -8.12
C GLN A 73 19.20 1.92 -8.75
N GLU A 74 18.53 1.80 -9.90
CA GLU A 74 17.92 2.95 -10.58
C GLU A 74 16.88 3.64 -9.70
N LEU A 75 16.06 2.87 -8.97
CA LEU A 75 15.06 3.42 -8.06
C LEU A 75 15.69 4.29 -6.98
N VAL A 76 16.71 3.78 -6.28
CA VAL A 76 17.34 4.49 -5.16
C VAL A 76 18.09 5.73 -5.67
N THR A 77 18.87 5.59 -6.74
CA THR A 77 19.59 6.73 -7.33
C THR A 77 18.63 7.82 -7.80
N ARG A 78 17.47 7.45 -8.36
CA ARG A 78 16.44 8.42 -8.74
C ARG A 78 15.86 9.14 -7.53
N ILE A 79 15.52 8.42 -6.46
CA ILE A 79 14.97 9.02 -5.23
C ILE A 79 15.95 10.05 -4.63
N GLU A 80 17.23 9.72 -4.55
CA GLU A 80 18.26 10.63 -4.04
C GLU A 80 18.35 11.91 -4.89
N LYS A 81 18.45 11.76 -6.21
CA LYS A 81 18.51 12.88 -7.15
C LYS A 81 17.27 13.78 -7.08
N GLU A 82 16.07 13.18 -7.11
CA GLU A 82 14.81 13.94 -7.06
C GLU A 82 14.64 14.69 -5.73
N ALA A 83 15.15 14.13 -4.63
CA ALA A 83 15.15 14.80 -3.33
C ALA A 83 16.05 16.04 -3.32
N GLU A 84 17.27 15.95 -3.86
CA GLU A 84 18.20 17.08 -3.98
C GLU A 84 17.66 18.19 -4.89
N GLU A 85 17.11 17.82 -6.04
CA GLU A 85 16.49 18.74 -6.99
C GLU A 85 15.28 19.46 -6.36
N THR A 86 14.45 18.72 -5.63
CA THR A 86 13.30 19.26 -4.91
C THR A 86 13.74 20.25 -3.84
N LEU A 87 14.73 19.91 -3.02
CA LEU A 87 15.24 20.79 -1.97
C LEU A 87 15.80 22.09 -2.54
N THR A 88 16.66 21.98 -3.55
CA THR A 88 17.26 23.14 -4.24
C THR A 88 16.18 24.05 -4.82
N SER A 89 15.21 23.46 -5.54
CA SER A 89 14.09 24.19 -6.14
C SER A 89 13.27 24.94 -5.09
N LYS A 90 12.85 24.27 -4.01
CA LYS A 90 12.01 24.88 -2.96
C LYS A 90 12.74 25.96 -2.16
N LEU A 91 14.02 25.77 -1.85
CA LEU A 91 14.83 26.76 -1.12
C LEU A 91 15.08 28.02 -1.95
N SER A 92 15.29 27.87 -3.27
CA SER A 92 15.45 29.03 -4.17
C SER A 92 14.22 29.94 -4.15
N LEU A 93 13.02 29.36 -4.15
CA LEU A 93 11.74 30.08 -4.08
C LEU A 93 11.58 30.82 -2.75
N ALA A 94 11.98 30.20 -1.63
CA ALA A 94 11.87 30.82 -0.30
C ALA A 94 12.87 31.97 -0.10
N SER A 95 14.06 31.88 -0.70
CA SER A 95 15.13 32.88 -0.51
C SER A 95 14.95 34.18 -1.31
N SER A 96 14.06 34.20 -2.31
CA SER A 96 13.91 35.35 -3.23
C SER A 96 13.05 36.51 -2.69
N SER A 97 12.61 36.46 -1.43
CA SER A 97 11.90 37.57 -0.76
C SER A 97 12.85 38.50 0.01
N LYS A 98 13.80 39.14 -0.69
CA LYS A 98 14.30 40.44 -0.23
C LYS A 98 13.45 41.51 -0.89
N SER A 99 12.38 41.89 -0.20
CA SER A 99 11.57 43.07 -0.51
C SER A 99 12.51 44.27 -0.64
N LYS A 100 12.62 44.83 -1.85
CA LYS A 100 13.20 46.15 -2.07
C LYS A 100 12.16 47.17 -1.59
N LEU A 101 12.28 47.58 -0.33
CA LEU A 101 11.80 48.86 0.17
C LEU A 101 13.00 49.77 0.35
#